data_AF-A0A0A2EFJ6-F1
#
_entry.id   AF-A0A0A2EFJ6-F1
#
_cell.length_a   1.000
_cell.length_b   1.000
_cell.length_c   1.000
_cell.angle_alpha   90.00
_cell.angle_beta   90.00
_cell.angle_gamma   90.00
#
_symmetry.space_group_name_H-M   'P 1'
#
loop_
_entity.id
_entity.type
_entity.pdbx_description
1 polymer ?
#
loop_
_entity_poly.entity_id
_entity_poly.type
_entity_poly.pdbx_seq_one_letter_code
_entity_poly.pdbx_strand_id
1 'polypeptide(L)'
;MNFGYWYYREYFNTIKLNNEGIVTNFSTFNKGKNDKLNEEPLPPHNEEVNIQGIKSFELKTCYPGLLCGVGYHHEINKPKDEGDKEDDPEVYNLGMYFDYTSGLPVIPGSSIKGMLRSAIEEWDFLANYEHNNGVTREEIIDKVFVGKDYSIYDRDIFFDAIPIKVDNKLFGEDYITHHPDPLKNPNPVRFLRVSPGVTYLFRFILKDHGEKLTADFKQELFKAIICDFGLGAKTNVGYGQFIDVEKPKQ
;
A
#
# COMPACT_ATOMS: atom_id res chain seq x y z
N MET A 1 2.36 17.52 8.67
CA MET A 1 3.58 16.76 9.08
C MET A 1 4.04 15.85 7.93
N ASN A 2 5.32 15.50 7.80
CA ASN A 2 5.78 14.42 6.90
C ASN A 2 5.77 13.09 7.69
N PHE A 3 4.83 12.19 7.37
CA PHE A 3 4.63 10.96 8.16
C PHE A 3 5.80 9.99 8.03
N GLY A 4 6.40 9.86 6.85
CA GLY A 4 7.57 9.00 6.64
C GLY A 4 8.80 9.44 7.44
N TYR A 5 9.08 10.75 7.48
CA TYR A 5 10.16 11.30 8.31
C TYR A 5 9.89 11.07 9.79
N TRP A 6 8.64 11.26 10.23
CA TRP A 6 8.27 10.94 11.60
C TRP A 6 8.51 9.46 11.90
N TYR A 7 7.98 8.55 11.07
CA TYR A 7 8.03 7.11 11.29
C TYR A 7 9.47 6.57 11.32
N TYR A 8 10.33 7.00 10.39
CA TYR A 8 11.70 6.47 10.30
C TYR A 8 12.75 7.25 11.09
N ARG A 9 12.42 8.44 11.63
CA ARG A 9 13.40 9.31 12.32
C ARG A 9 12.89 9.77 13.67
N GLU A 10 11.83 10.58 13.71
CA GLU A 10 11.35 11.17 14.96
C GLU A 10 10.79 10.15 15.95
N TYR A 11 10.20 9.07 15.44
CA TYR A 11 9.72 7.92 16.19
C TYR A 11 10.77 7.41 17.19
N PHE A 12 12.01 7.26 16.75
CA PHE A 12 13.09 6.74 17.60
C PHE A 12 13.52 7.73 18.69
N ASN A 13 13.21 9.03 18.57
CA ASN A 13 13.46 10.00 19.64
C ASN A 13 12.52 9.77 20.84
N THR A 14 11.41 9.05 20.65
CA THR A 14 10.46 8.70 21.72
C THR A 14 10.85 7.46 22.51
N ILE A 15 11.94 6.79 22.09
CA ILE A 15 12.44 5.52 22.61
C ILE A 15 13.88 5.74 23.12
N LYS A 16 14.26 5.14 24.25
CA LYS A 16 15.67 5.15 24.72
C LYS A 16 16.33 3.81 24.46
N LEU A 17 17.43 3.83 23.72
CA LEU A 17 18.27 2.65 23.45
C LEU A 17 19.50 2.65 24.37
N ASN A 18 19.94 1.48 24.83
CA ASN A 18 21.26 1.31 25.44
C ASN A 18 22.36 1.24 24.36
N ASN A 19 23.62 1.10 24.80
CA ASN A 19 24.79 1.02 23.90
C ASN A 19 24.79 -0.23 22.99
N GLU A 20 23.95 -1.23 23.28
CA GLU A 20 23.79 -2.46 22.50
C GLU A 20 22.58 -2.38 21.54
N GLY A 21 21.89 -1.25 21.51
CA GLY A 21 20.69 -1.03 20.68
C GLY A 21 19.41 -1.62 21.25
N ILE A 22 19.42 -2.05 22.52
CA ILE A 22 18.26 -2.60 23.23
C ILE A 22 17.43 -1.46 23.83
N VAL A 23 16.11 -1.54 23.70
CA VAL A 23 15.21 -0.53 24.27
C VAL A 23 15.17 -0.64 25.80
N THR A 24 15.37 0.48 26.48
CA THR A 24 15.41 0.58 27.96
C THR A 24 14.25 1.36 28.56
N ASN A 25 13.49 2.11 27.76
CA ASN A 25 12.37 2.92 28.26
C ASN A 25 11.30 3.16 27.18
N PHE A 26 10.04 2.88 27.52
CA PHE A 26 8.84 3.08 26.70
C PHE A 26 7.87 4.14 27.26
N SER A 27 8.20 4.84 28.34
CA SER A 27 7.24 5.67 29.08
C SER A 27 6.64 6.84 28.27
N THR A 28 7.34 7.27 27.21
CA THR A 28 6.94 8.36 26.31
C THR A 28 6.37 7.90 24.97
N PHE A 29 6.41 6.60 24.69
CA PHE A 29 6.00 5.98 23.43
C PHE A 29 4.47 6.07 23.22
N ASN A 30 4.02 6.55 22.04
CA ASN A 30 2.61 6.66 21.63
C ASN A 30 1.63 7.16 22.73
N LYS A 31 2.10 8.02 23.64
CA LYS A 31 1.27 8.57 24.72
C LYS A 31 1.04 10.06 24.52
N GLY A 32 -0.23 10.44 24.47
CA GLY A 32 -0.68 11.83 24.28
C GLY A 32 -0.06 12.45 23.02
N LYS A 33 0.53 13.63 23.17
CA LYS A 33 1.10 14.45 22.06
C LYS A 33 2.24 13.79 21.27
N ASN A 34 2.72 12.62 21.70
CA ASN A 34 3.76 11.87 21.01
C ASN A 34 3.20 10.90 19.97
N ASP A 35 1.90 10.59 19.97
CA ASP A 35 1.26 9.76 18.95
C ASP A 35 0.81 10.60 17.75
N LYS A 36 1.79 11.15 17.01
CA LYS A 36 1.49 12.08 15.92
C LYS A 36 0.82 11.41 14.72
N LEU A 37 0.95 10.09 14.55
CA LEU A 37 0.35 9.38 13.41
C LEU A 37 -1.17 9.26 13.53
N ASN A 38 -1.70 9.16 14.74
CA ASN A 38 -3.14 9.04 14.96
C ASN A 38 -3.86 10.40 15.02
N GLU A 39 -3.15 11.48 15.34
CA GLU A 39 -3.75 12.82 15.54
C GLU A 39 -3.71 13.71 14.28
N GLU A 40 -2.74 13.53 13.39
CA GLU A 40 -2.54 14.42 12.24
C GLU A 40 -3.43 14.04 11.05
N PRO A 41 -4.22 14.98 10.50
CA PRO A 41 -5.08 14.71 9.36
C PRO A 41 -4.26 14.52 8.07
N LEU A 42 -4.88 13.85 7.08
CA LEU A 42 -4.32 13.79 5.74
C LEU A 42 -4.21 15.23 5.17
N PRO A 43 -3.05 15.64 4.65
CA PRO A 43 -2.92 16.92 3.96
C PRO A 43 -3.94 17.05 2.82
N PRO A 44 -4.54 18.23 2.62
CA PRO A 44 -5.56 18.42 1.58
C PRO A 44 -4.95 18.13 0.20
N HIS A 45 -5.68 17.34 -0.60
CA HIS A 45 -5.32 17.12 -1.99
C HIS A 45 -5.68 18.36 -2.82
N ASN A 46 -4.73 18.91 -3.56
CA ASN A 46 -4.99 20.03 -4.46
C ASN A 46 -5.46 19.51 -5.83
N GLU A 47 -6.77 19.54 -6.06
CA GLU A 47 -7.41 19.13 -7.32
C GLU A 47 -7.00 20.01 -8.52
N GLU A 48 -6.45 21.21 -8.29
CA GLU A 48 -6.07 22.14 -9.36
C GLU A 48 -4.85 21.67 -10.16
N VAL A 49 -4.08 20.70 -9.67
CA VAL A 49 -2.94 20.10 -10.39
C VAL A 49 -3.44 18.99 -11.32
N ASN A 50 -4.31 19.35 -12.26
CA ASN A 50 -4.76 18.43 -13.30
C ASN A 50 -3.77 18.43 -14.47
N ILE A 51 -2.86 17.47 -14.47
CA ILE A 51 -1.90 17.28 -15.56
C ILE A 51 -2.69 16.75 -16.77
N GLN A 52 -2.64 17.48 -17.90
CA GLN A 52 -3.33 17.09 -19.12
C GLN A 52 -2.97 15.66 -19.56
N GLY A 53 -3.99 14.87 -19.89
CA GLY A 53 -3.83 13.50 -20.36
C GLY A 53 -3.65 12.44 -19.26
N ILE A 54 -3.73 12.81 -17.98
CA ILE A 54 -3.82 11.83 -16.90
C ILE A 54 -5.23 11.24 -16.87
N LYS A 55 -5.27 9.91 -16.90
CA LYS A 55 -6.42 9.09 -16.55
C LYS A 55 -6.31 8.69 -15.09
N SER A 56 -7.42 8.76 -14.37
CA SER A 56 -7.45 8.42 -12.95
C SER A 56 -8.78 7.83 -12.52
N PHE A 57 -8.73 7.07 -11.44
CA PHE A 57 -9.92 6.59 -10.73
C PHE A 57 -9.62 6.49 -9.24
N GLU A 58 -10.68 6.56 -8.44
CA GLU A 58 -10.61 6.49 -6.99
C GLU A 58 -11.05 5.11 -6.51
N LEU A 59 -10.28 4.52 -5.61
CA LEU A 59 -10.66 3.30 -4.90
C LEU A 59 -10.43 3.46 -3.41
N LYS A 60 -11.28 2.85 -2.60
CA LYS A 60 -11.25 2.92 -1.14
C LYS A 60 -10.74 1.63 -0.52
N THR A 61 -9.84 1.73 0.45
CA THR A 61 -9.33 0.58 1.21
C THR A 61 -10.42 -0.07 2.05
N CYS A 62 -10.46 -1.40 2.06
CA CYS A 62 -11.34 -2.20 2.89
C CYS A 62 -10.63 -2.73 4.14
N TYR A 63 -11.40 -3.30 5.08
CA TYR A 63 -10.83 -4.00 6.23
C TYR A 63 -9.99 -5.22 5.76
N PRO A 64 -8.82 -5.49 6.37
CA PRO A 64 -8.23 -4.85 7.56
C PRO A 64 -7.47 -3.53 7.31
N GLY A 65 -7.32 -3.12 6.06
CA GLY A 65 -6.57 -1.93 5.65
C GLY A 65 -5.50 -2.27 4.63
N LEU A 66 -4.55 -1.38 4.40
CA LEU A 66 -3.47 -1.58 3.41
C LEU A 66 -2.11 -1.68 4.10
N LEU A 67 -1.33 -2.67 3.66
CA LEU A 67 0.07 -2.84 4.00
C LEU A 67 0.93 -2.68 2.76
N CYS A 68 1.80 -1.68 2.74
CA CYS A 68 2.75 -1.48 1.66
C CYS A 68 4.14 -1.26 2.25
N GLY A 69 5.15 -1.94 1.73
CA GLY A 69 6.52 -1.79 2.21
C GLY A 69 6.84 -2.48 3.54
N VAL A 70 6.17 -3.59 3.87
CA VAL A 70 6.45 -4.35 5.11
C VAL A 70 7.90 -4.85 5.22
N GLY A 71 8.59 -4.99 4.08
CA GLY A 71 10.00 -5.40 4.04
C GLY A 71 11.00 -4.27 4.28
N TYR A 72 10.56 -3.02 4.44
CA TYR A 72 11.47 -1.94 4.82
C TYR A 72 11.93 -2.11 6.26
N HIS A 73 13.19 -1.76 6.51
CA HIS A 73 13.76 -1.86 7.85
C HIS A 73 13.12 -0.82 8.78
N HIS A 74 12.34 -1.33 9.73
CA HIS A 74 11.87 -0.56 10.88
C HIS A 74 12.03 -1.35 12.19
N GLU A 75 12.70 -2.51 12.11
CA GLU A 75 12.95 -3.39 13.23
C GLU A 75 13.88 -2.71 14.24
N ILE A 76 13.51 -2.81 15.51
CA ILE A 76 14.38 -2.51 16.63
C ILE A 76 14.97 -3.83 17.10
N ASN A 77 16.29 -3.89 17.30
CA ASN A 77 16.96 -5.09 17.77
C ASN A 77 16.32 -5.57 19.10
N LYS A 78 15.64 -6.71 19.04
CA LYS A 78 15.23 -7.48 20.22
C LYS A 78 16.34 -8.49 20.54
N PRO A 79 17.00 -8.44 21.71
CA PRO A 79 17.94 -9.48 22.09
C PRO A 79 17.19 -10.81 22.27
N LYS A 80 17.75 -11.90 21.75
CA LYS A 80 17.12 -13.24 21.72
C LYS A 80 16.98 -13.91 23.11
N ASP A 81 17.64 -13.36 24.14
CA ASP A 81 17.84 -14.01 25.43
C ASP A 81 17.06 -13.40 26.61
N GLU A 82 16.27 -12.35 26.39
CA GLU A 82 15.30 -11.91 27.41
C GLU A 82 13.99 -12.67 27.19
N GLY A 83 13.90 -13.86 27.81
CA GLY A 83 12.76 -14.76 27.69
C GLY A 83 11.42 -14.07 27.97
N ASP A 84 10.36 -14.61 27.36
CA ASP A 84 8.94 -14.30 27.49
C ASP A 84 8.59 -13.45 28.73
N LYS A 85 8.88 -12.14 28.69
CA LYS A 85 8.35 -11.18 29.64
C LYS A 85 7.00 -10.77 29.10
N GLU A 86 6.00 -10.70 29.99
CA GLU A 86 4.63 -10.27 29.70
C GLU A 86 4.56 -8.84 29.09
N ASP A 87 5.69 -8.12 29.03
CA ASP A 87 5.86 -6.76 28.51
C ASP A 87 6.75 -6.74 27.23
N ASP A 88 6.35 -7.46 26.17
CA ASP A 88 7.04 -7.40 24.87
C ASP A 88 7.01 -5.94 24.34
N PRO A 89 8.09 -5.38 23.75
CA PRO A 89 8.15 -3.97 23.36
C PRO A 89 6.97 -3.57 22.50
N GLU A 90 6.24 -2.53 22.94
CA GLU A 90 5.10 -1.93 22.24
C GLU A 90 5.46 -1.27 20.89
N VAL A 91 6.59 -1.60 20.28
CA VAL A 91 7.14 -0.93 19.09
C VAL A 91 6.59 -1.50 17.80
N TYR A 92 6.57 -0.70 16.74
CA TYR A 92 6.32 -1.19 15.40
C TYR A 92 7.51 -2.01 14.91
N ASN A 93 7.25 -3.25 14.48
CA ASN A 93 8.29 -4.19 14.05
C ASN A 93 8.40 -4.30 12.53
N LEU A 94 7.43 -3.78 11.78
CA LEU A 94 7.43 -3.84 10.31
C LEU A 94 7.58 -2.46 9.69
N GLY A 95 8.23 -2.41 8.53
CA GLY A 95 8.32 -1.20 7.73
C GLY A 95 7.01 -0.83 7.07
N MET A 96 6.99 0.39 6.55
CA MET A 96 5.92 0.89 5.70
C MET A 96 6.49 1.84 4.65
N TYR A 97 5.97 1.79 3.43
CA TYR A 97 6.42 2.68 2.37
C TYR A 97 5.78 4.07 2.51
N PHE A 98 6.62 5.10 2.45
CA PHE A 98 6.19 6.50 2.35
C PHE A 98 6.96 7.17 1.23
N ASP A 99 6.28 8.06 0.50
CA ASP A 99 6.98 8.95 -0.43
C ASP A 99 7.93 9.87 0.36
N TYR A 100 9.17 10.01 -0.13
CA TYR A 100 10.22 10.73 0.58
C TYR A 100 9.90 12.22 0.72
N THR A 101 9.29 12.82 -0.30
CA THR A 101 9.08 14.27 -0.34
C THR A 101 7.84 14.71 0.44
N SER A 102 6.70 14.09 0.16
CA SER A 102 5.42 14.38 0.81
C SER A 102 5.28 13.71 2.18
N GLY A 103 5.95 12.58 2.38
CA GLY A 103 5.78 11.75 3.57
C GLY A 103 4.48 10.95 3.57
N LEU A 104 3.74 10.89 2.46
CA LEU A 104 2.46 10.19 2.38
C LEU A 104 2.65 8.68 2.17
N PRO A 105 1.74 7.84 2.69
CA PRO A 105 1.77 6.39 2.46
C PRO A 105 1.26 6.05 1.07
N VAL A 106 2.08 6.25 0.04
CA VAL A 106 1.71 6.01 -1.36
C VAL A 106 1.87 4.53 -1.74
N ILE A 107 1.20 4.10 -2.79
CA ILE A 107 1.45 2.79 -3.41
C ILE A 107 2.34 3.02 -4.63
N PRO A 108 3.56 2.45 -4.70
CA PRO A 108 4.46 2.68 -5.82
C PRO A 108 3.85 2.27 -7.16
N GLY A 109 4.02 3.10 -8.20
CA GLY A 109 3.57 2.82 -9.56
C GLY A 109 4.18 1.53 -10.13
N SER A 110 5.41 1.19 -9.72
CA SER A 110 6.04 -0.08 -10.04
C SER A 110 5.34 -1.29 -9.41
N SER A 111 4.83 -1.14 -8.19
CA SER A 111 4.06 -2.20 -7.50
C SER A 111 2.70 -2.38 -8.15
N ILE A 112 2.04 -1.28 -8.54
CA ILE A 112 0.79 -1.30 -9.29
C ILE A 112 1.00 -2.00 -10.63
N LYS A 113 2.01 -1.59 -11.40
CA LYS A 113 2.36 -2.21 -12.69
C LYS A 113 2.67 -3.70 -12.53
N GLY A 114 3.44 -4.08 -11.50
CA GLY A 114 3.79 -5.46 -11.23
C GLY A 114 2.59 -6.35 -10.89
N MET A 115 1.68 -5.87 -10.03
CA MET A 115 0.46 -6.59 -9.68
C MET A 115 -0.45 -6.75 -10.90
N LEU A 116 -0.71 -5.67 -11.65
CA LEU A 116 -1.54 -5.70 -12.85
C LEU A 116 -1.00 -6.70 -13.88
N ARG A 117 0.32 -6.71 -14.08
CA ARG A 117 0.98 -7.68 -14.96
C ARG A 117 0.78 -9.10 -14.46
N SER A 118 1.05 -9.35 -13.17
CA SER A 118 0.93 -10.68 -12.57
C SER A 118 -0.49 -11.23 -12.63
N ALA A 119 -1.51 -10.39 -12.46
CA ALA A 119 -2.90 -10.81 -12.55
C ALA A 119 -3.29 -11.27 -13.96
N ILE A 120 -2.71 -10.65 -14.99
CA ILE A 120 -2.93 -11.01 -16.39
C ILE A 120 -2.10 -12.26 -16.77
N GLU A 121 -0.86 -12.36 -16.28
CA GLU A 121 0.08 -13.41 -16.64
C GLU A 121 -0.19 -14.73 -15.91
N GLU A 122 -0.39 -14.69 -14.58
CA GLU A 122 -0.45 -15.87 -13.71
C GLU A 122 -1.89 -16.32 -13.42
N TRP A 123 -2.83 -15.39 -13.29
CA TRP A 123 -4.21 -15.67 -12.90
C TRP A 123 -5.21 -15.65 -14.06
N ASP A 124 -4.70 -15.43 -15.27
CA ASP A 124 -5.45 -15.39 -16.54
C ASP A 124 -6.78 -14.61 -16.41
N PHE A 125 -6.74 -13.47 -15.71
CA PHE A 125 -7.93 -12.69 -15.37
C PHE A 125 -8.80 -12.36 -16.60
N LEU A 126 -8.14 -12.13 -17.74
CA LEU A 126 -8.80 -11.82 -19.01
C LEU A 126 -9.73 -12.91 -19.53
N ALA A 127 -9.52 -14.17 -19.16
CA ALA A 127 -10.36 -15.28 -19.61
C ALA A 127 -11.80 -15.18 -19.09
N ASN A 128 -11.99 -14.60 -17.89
CA ASN A 128 -13.30 -14.46 -17.24
C ASN A 128 -13.79 -13.00 -17.20
N TYR A 129 -13.05 -12.08 -17.82
CA TYR A 129 -13.41 -10.66 -17.77
C TYR A 129 -14.53 -10.33 -18.78
N GLU A 130 -15.74 -10.08 -18.28
CA GLU A 130 -16.95 -9.88 -19.10
C GLU A 130 -16.82 -8.76 -20.15
N HIS A 131 -16.05 -7.71 -19.83
CA HIS A 131 -15.85 -6.56 -20.72
C HIS A 131 -14.66 -6.72 -21.66
N ASN A 132 -14.06 -7.92 -21.75
CA ASN A 132 -12.97 -8.17 -22.68
C ASN A 132 -13.47 -8.00 -24.13
N ASN A 133 -12.86 -7.06 -24.87
CA ASN A 133 -13.19 -6.77 -26.27
C ASN A 133 -12.37 -7.63 -27.26
N GLY A 134 -11.90 -8.79 -26.82
CA GLY A 134 -11.15 -9.74 -27.62
C GLY A 134 -9.67 -9.37 -27.76
N VAL A 135 -9.08 -8.81 -26.70
CA VAL A 135 -7.62 -8.64 -26.54
C VAL A 135 -7.06 -9.87 -25.86
N THR A 136 -5.89 -10.30 -26.30
CA THR A 136 -5.19 -11.47 -25.74
C THR A 136 -4.25 -11.07 -24.60
N ARG A 137 -3.97 -12.00 -23.67
CA ARG A 137 -3.00 -11.77 -22.59
C ARG A 137 -1.62 -11.38 -23.14
N GLU A 138 -1.16 -12.04 -24.20
CA GLU A 138 0.14 -11.76 -24.84
C GLU A 138 0.17 -10.33 -25.38
N GLU A 139 -0.92 -9.88 -26.00
CA GLU A 139 -1.01 -8.53 -26.52
C GLU A 139 -0.93 -7.47 -25.42
N ILE A 140 -1.57 -7.68 -24.26
CA ILE A 140 -1.45 -6.75 -23.13
C ILE A 140 -0.04 -6.77 -22.54
N ILE A 141 0.54 -7.96 -22.33
CA ILE A 141 1.91 -8.10 -21.80
C ILE A 141 2.93 -7.37 -22.68
N ASP A 142 2.94 -7.68 -23.97
CA ASP A 142 3.91 -7.11 -24.92
C ASP A 142 3.72 -5.60 -25.08
N LYS A 143 2.49 -5.12 -25.26
CA LYS A 143 2.25 -3.71 -25.58
C LYS A 143 2.26 -2.80 -24.34
N VAL A 144 1.62 -3.20 -23.24
CA VAL A 144 1.45 -2.34 -22.05
C VAL A 144 2.62 -2.45 -21.09
N PHE A 145 3.05 -3.67 -20.78
CA PHE A 145 4.03 -3.88 -19.72
C PHE A 145 5.46 -3.87 -20.22
N VAL A 146 5.73 -4.50 -21.37
CA VAL A 146 7.03 -4.52 -22.03
C VAL A 146 7.24 -3.26 -22.89
N GLY A 147 6.19 -2.77 -23.55
CA GLY A 147 6.28 -1.64 -24.48
C GLY A 147 6.93 -2.02 -25.81
N LYS A 148 6.72 -3.27 -26.25
CA LYS A 148 7.16 -3.79 -27.54
C LYS A 148 6.51 -2.99 -28.65
N ASP A 149 7.28 -2.70 -29.71
CA ASP A 149 6.85 -1.90 -30.86
C ASP A 149 6.51 -0.42 -30.57
N TYR A 150 6.67 0.05 -29.32
CA TYR A 150 6.42 1.44 -28.91
C TYR A 150 7.70 2.13 -28.41
N SER A 151 7.85 3.39 -28.83
CA SER A 151 8.87 4.29 -28.28
C SER A 151 8.60 4.57 -26.80
N ILE A 152 9.60 5.04 -26.06
CA ILE A 152 9.42 5.39 -24.64
C ILE A 152 8.32 6.44 -24.39
N TYR A 153 8.03 7.29 -25.39
CA TYR A 153 7.03 8.36 -25.29
C TYR A 153 5.61 7.88 -25.57
N ASP A 154 5.49 6.74 -26.26
CA ASP A 154 4.22 6.13 -26.61
C ASP A 154 3.84 5.02 -25.61
N ARG A 155 4.63 4.77 -24.58
CA ARG A 155 4.32 3.76 -23.56
C ARG A 155 3.39 4.31 -22.49
N ASP A 156 2.66 3.40 -21.87
CA ASP A 156 1.88 3.70 -20.68
C ASP A 156 2.78 4.04 -19.48
N ILE A 157 2.38 5.05 -18.71
CA ILE A 157 3.06 5.48 -17.49
C ILE A 157 2.18 5.20 -16.28
N PHE A 158 2.73 4.49 -15.31
CA PHE A 158 2.10 4.12 -14.06
C PHE A 158 2.66 5.01 -12.95
N PHE A 159 1.85 5.92 -12.42
CA PHE A 159 2.25 6.76 -11.30
C PHE A 159 1.94 6.08 -9.97
N ASP A 160 2.50 6.63 -8.90
CA ASP A 160 2.15 6.23 -7.54
C ASP A 160 0.69 6.58 -7.26
N ALA A 161 -0.03 5.66 -6.61
CA ALA A 161 -1.35 5.96 -6.09
C ALA A 161 -1.22 6.71 -4.75
N ILE A 162 -1.91 7.82 -4.63
CA ILE A 162 -1.80 8.72 -3.47
C ILE A 162 -3.09 8.69 -2.64
N PRO A 163 -3.01 8.73 -1.30
CA PRO A 163 -4.20 8.90 -0.48
C PRO A 163 -4.73 10.33 -0.65
N ILE A 164 -6.03 10.48 -0.91
CA ILE A 164 -6.67 11.79 -1.14
C ILE A 164 -7.81 12.09 -0.16
N LYS A 165 -8.40 11.06 0.46
CA LYS A 165 -9.49 11.21 1.42
C LYS A 165 -9.43 10.12 2.48
N VAL A 166 -9.87 10.47 3.69
CA VAL A 166 -9.93 9.57 4.85
C VAL A 166 -11.29 9.73 5.49
N ASP A 167 -12.00 8.62 5.70
CA ASP A 167 -13.31 8.65 6.37
C ASP A 167 -13.19 8.92 7.88
N ASN A 168 -12.15 8.38 8.54
CA ASN A 168 -11.92 8.55 9.97
C ASN A 168 -10.45 8.89 10.30
N LYS A 169 -9.55 7.91 10.24
CA LYS A 169 -8.11 8.09 10.50
C LYS A 169 -7.25 7.46 9.41
N LEU A 170 -6.11 8.06 9.11
CA LEU A 170 -5.23 7.60 8.02
C LEU A 170 -4.53 6.29 8.39
N PHE A 171 -4.01 6.21 9.61
CA PHE A 171 -3.28 5.04 10.10
C PHE A 171 -4.06 4.28 11.15
N GLY A 172 -3.72 3.01 11.27
CA GLY A 172 -4.13 2.15 12.35
C GLY A 172 -3.01 1.19 12.69
N GLU A 173 -3.13 0.55 13.83
CA GLU A 173 -2.22 -0.51 14.24
C GLU A 173 -2.91 -1.85 14.18
N ASP A 174 -2.09 -2.88 14.10
CA ASP A 174 -2.53 -4.26 14.09
C ASP A 174 -1.42 -5.18 14.62
N TYR A 175 -1.78 -6.42 14.91
CA TYR A 175 -0.88 -7.41 15.51
C TYR A 175 -0.95 -8.73 14.73
N ILE A 176 0.20 -9.26 14.35
CA ILE A 176 0.31 -10.64 13.87
C ILE A 176 0.94 -11.47 14.96
N THR A 177 0.24 -12.50 15.41
CA THR A 177 0.72 -13.44 16.42
C THR A 177 1.23 -14.71 15.74
N HIS A 178 2.52 -14.98 15.84
CA HIS A 178 3.08 -16.26 15.41
C HIS A 178 3.14 -17.21 16.60
N HIS A 179 2.72 -18.46 16.38
CA HIS A 179 2.81 -19.53 17.36
C HIS A 179 3.97 -20.46 16.99
N PRO A 180 5.06 -20.51 17.76
CA PRO A 180 6.14 -21.47 17.49
C PRO A 180 5.70 -22.92 17.76
N ASP A 181 4.70 -23.13 18.63
CA ASP A 181 4.04 -24.40 18.91
C ASP A 181 2.58 -24.13 19.33
N PRO A 182 1.59 -24.99 19.00
CA PRO A 182 0.18 -24.79 19.35
C PRO A 182 -0.10 -24.59 20.85
N LEU A 183 0.77 -25.10 21.73
CA LEU A 183 0.61 -25.00 23.18
C LEU A 183 1.49 -23.91 23.82
N LYS A 184 2.28 -23.20 23.03
CA LYS A 184 3.10 -22.07 23.49
C LYS A 184 2.38 -20.74 23.30
N ASN A 185 2.72 -19.79 24.16
CA ASN A 185 2.18 -18.44 24.09
C ASN A 185 2.54 -17.78 22.73
N PRO A 186 1.61 -17.02 22.13
CA PRO A 186 1.86 -16.28 20.90
C PRO A 186 2.89 -15.19 21.12
N ASN A 187 3.72 -14.94 20.11
CA ASN A 187 4.61 -13.78 20.06
C ASN A 187 3.96 -12.69 19.18
N PRO A 188 3.38 -11.63 19.78
CA PRO A 188 2.71 -10.58 19.02
C PRO A 188 3.71 -9.66 18.31
N VAL A 189 3.48 -9.45 17.02
CA VAL A 189 4.23 -8.51 16.18
C VAL A 189 3.32 -7.34 15.85
N ARG A 190 3.50 -6.22 16.55
CA ARG A 190 2.79 -4.95 16.27
C ARG A 190 3.33 -4.29 15.01
N PHE A 191 2.46 -3.76 14.16
CA PHE A 191 2.85 -2.99 12.97
C PHE A 191 1.84 -1.89 12.65
N LEU A 192 2.32 -0.90 11.89
CA LEU A 192 1.51 0.18 11.34
C LEU A 192 0.87 -0.26 10.02
N ARG A 193 -0.38 0.15 9.80
CA ARG A 193 -1.10 -0.02 8.54
C ARG A 193 -1.83 1.26 8.14
N VAL A 194 -2.15 1.40 6.85
CA VAL A 194 -3.19 2.33 6.43
C VAL A 194 -4.54 1.78 6.87
N SER A 195 -5.40 2.66 7.39
CA SER A 195 -6.73 2.26 7.84
C SER A 195 -7.67 1.89 6.69
N PRO A 196 -8.71 1.08 6.96
CA PRO A 196 -9.85 0.98 6.05
C PRO A 196 -10.54 2.35 5.94
N GLY A 197 -11.21 2.60 4.81
CA GLY A 197 -11.88 3.88 4.56
C GLY A 197 -10.95 5.00 4.09
N VAL A 198 -9.76 4.67 3.58
CA VAL A 198 -8.85 5.62 2.94
C VAL A 198 -9.01 5.49 1.42
N THR A 199 -9.36 6.59 0.77
CA THR A 199 -9.48 6.65 -0.69
C THR A 199 -8.15 7.01 -1.31
N TYR A 200 -7.72 6.17 -2.26
CA TYR A 200 -6.53 6.36 -3.08
C TYR A 200 -6.93 6.78 -4.49
N LEU A 201 -6.19 7.76 -5.02
CA LEU A 201 -6.25 8.17 -6.42
C LEU A 201 -5.19 7.43 -7.22
N PHE A 202 -5.64 6.52 -8.08
CA PHE A 202 -4.79 5.84 -9.05
C PHE A 202 -4.65 6.69 -10.30
N ARG A 203 -3.43 6.83 -10.82
CA ARG A 203 -3.11 7.78 -11.89
C ARG A 203 -2.24 7.14 -12.94
N PHE A 204 -2.56 7.39 -14.20
CA PHE A 204 -1.88 6.81 -15.34
C PHE A 204 -1.83 7.82 -16.51
N ILE A 205 -0.80 7.75 -17.34
CA ILE A 205 -0.90 8.21 -18.73
C ILE A 205 -1.06 6.97 -19.58
N LEU A 206 -2.24 6.80 -20.16
CA LEU A 206 -2.57 5.63 -20.99
C LEU A 206 -2.67 6.06 -22.46
N LYS A 207 -2.00 5.31 -23.34
CA LYS A 207 -2.01 5.53 -24.78
C LYS A 207 -2.87 4.48 -25.48
N ASP A 208 -3.45 4.79 -26.64
CA ASP A 208 -4.15 3.76 -27.40
C ASP A 208 -3.14 2.84 -28.10
N HIS A 209 -3.36 1.53 -28.03
CA HIS A 209 -2.46 0.50 -28.55
C HIS A 209 -3.16 -0.41 -29.57
N GLY A 210 -3.68 0.22 -30.62
CA GLY A 210 -4.58 -0.40 -31.60
C GLY A 210 -6.04 -0.12 -31.27
N GLU A 211 -6.96 -0.70 -32.04
CA GLU A 211 -8.39 -0.39 -31.95
C GLU A 211 -9.06 -0.91 -30.68
N LYS A 212 -8.55 -2.01 -30.11
CA LYS A 212 -9.14 -2.68 -28.94
C LYS A 212 -8.49 -2.29 -27.62
N LEU A 213 -7.16 -2.15 -27.61
CA LEU A 213 -6.40 -1.82 -26.40
C LEU A 213 -6.37 -0.30 -26.18
N THR A 214 -7.55 0.28 -26.01
CA THR A 214 -7.74 1.72 -25.81
C THR A 214 -7.38 2.11 -24.38
N ALA A 215 -7.10 3.40 -24.17
CA ALA A 215 -6.83 3.97 -22.87
C ALA A 215 -7.99 3.77 -21.89
N ASP A 216 -9.25 3.87 -22.35
CA ASP A 216 -10.44 3.63 -21.53
C ASP A 216 -10.59 2.16 -21.14
N PHE A 217 -10.41 1.24 -22.09
CA PHE A 217 -10.45 -0.19 -21.80
C PHE A 217 -9.41 -0.58 -20.76
N LYS A 218 -8.18 -0.07 -20.89
CA LYS A 218 -7.10 -0.32 -19.92
C LYS A 218 -7.45 0.25 -18.54
N GLN A 219 -8.03 1.44 -18.47
CA GLN A 219 -8.44 2.05 -17.20
C GLN A 219 -9.44 1.15 -16.46
N GLU A 220 -10.50 0.70 -17.15
CA GLU A 220 -11.52 -0.17 -16.56
C GLU A 220 -10.95 -1.54 -16.17
N LEU A 221 -10.12 -2.13 -17.04
CA LEU A 221 -9.45 -3.39 -16.75
C LEU A 221 -8.56 -3.29 -15.50
N PHE A 222 -7.77 -2.22 -15.37
CA PHE A 222 -6.90 -2.02 -14.21
C PHE A 222 -7.71 -1.81 -12.94
N LYS A 223 -8.80 -1.04 -13.01
CA LYS A 223 -9.72 -0.85 -11.89
C LYS A 223 -10.30 -2.19 -11.42
N ALA A 224 -10.76 -3.02 -12.35
CA ALA A 224 -11.32 -4.35 -12.05
C ALA A 224 -10.29 -5.27 -11.40
N ILE A 225 -9.09 -5.38 -11.98
CA ILE A 225 -8.00 -6.21 -11.43
C ILE A 225 -7.64 -5.78 -10.00
N ILE A 226 -7.52 -4.47 -9.74
CA ILE A 226 -7.19 -3.97 -8.39
C ILE A 226 -8.30 -4.31 -7.39
N CYS A 227 -9.58 -4.24 -7.78
CA CYS A 227 -10.71 -4.56 -6.91
C CYS A 227 -10.85 -6.07 -6.59
N ASP A 228 -10.31 -6.94 -7.44
CA ASP A 228 -10.43 -8.39 -7.28
C ASP A 228 -9.24 -9.01 -6.56
N PHE A 229 -8.03 -8.52 -6.82
CA PHE A 229 -6.81 -9.09 -6.23
C PHE A 229 -6.23 -8.26 -5.08
N GLY A 230 -6.53 -6.96 -5.03
CA GLY A 230 -5.93 -6.04 -4.09
C GLY A 230 -4.48 -5.68 -4.41
N LEU A 231 -3.87 -4.85 -3.55
CA LEU A 231 -2.50 -4.36 -3.68
C LEU A 231 -1.76 -4.39 -2.34
N GLY A 232 -0.45 -4.58 -2.40
CA GLY A 232 0.41 -4.56 -1.21
C GLY A 232 0.67 -5.95 -0.65
N ALA A 233 1.00 -6.01 0.64
CA ALA A 233 1.38 -7.24 1.32
C ALA A 233 0.19 -7.94 1.96
N LYS A 234 0.29 -9.27 2.09
CA LYS A 234 -0.67 -10.13 2.82
C LYS A 234 -2.10 -10.06 2.27
N THR A 235 -2.24 -9.92 0.95
CA THR A 235 -3.54 -9.91 0.26
C THR A 235 -4.36 -11.19 0.46
N ASN A 236 -3.70 -12.34 0.56
CA ASN A 236 -4.35 -13.64 0.83
C ASN A 236 -5.07 -13.73 2.18
N VAL A 237 -4.74 -12.85 3.14
CA VAL A 237 -5.44 -12.77 4.44
C VAL A 237 -6.28 -11.49 4.56
N GLY A 238 -6.57 -10.84 3.43
CA GLY A 238 -7.54 -9.75 3.33
C GLY A 238 -6.97 -8.33 3.37
N TYR A 239 -5.67 -8.13 3.60
CA TYR A 239 -5.08 -6.78 3.49
C TYR A 239 -5.07 -6.30 2.04
N GLY A 240 -5.04 -4.99 1.85
CA GLY A 240 -4.85 -4.40 0.53
C GLY A 240 -6.05 -4.53 -0.40
N GLN A 241 -7.23 -4.86 0.13
CA GLN A 241 -8.46 -4.95 -0.66
C GLN A 241 -9.05 -3.56 -0.91
N PHE A 242 -9.57 -3.36 -2.12
CA PHE A 242 -10.11 -2.09 -2.59
C PHE A 242 -11.52 -2.24 -3.14
N ILE A 243 -12.34 -1.21 -2.95
CA ILE A 243 -13.67 -1.10 -3.56
C ILE A 243 -13.82 0.22 -4.31
N ASP A 244 -14.66 0.19 -5.32
CA ASP A 244 -15.10 1.37 -6.04
C ASP A 244 -15.95 2.26 -5.13
N VAL A 245 -15.62 3.56 -5.10
CA VAL A 245 -16.35 4.54 -4.29
C VAL A 245 -17.77 4.78 -4.85
N GLU A 246 -17.95 4.58 -6.16
CA GLU A 246 -19.22 4.81 -6.86
C GLU A 246 -20.12 3.56 -6.94
N LYS A 247 -19.57 2.37 -6.70
CA LYS A 247 -20.29 1.10 -6.71
C LYS A 247 -19.91 0.26 -5.49
N PRO A 248 -20.51 0.51 -4.31
CA PRO A 248 -20.34 -0.42 -3.20
C PRO A 248 -20.86 -1.80 -3.63
N LYS A 249 -20.01 -2.84 -3.52
CA LYS A 249 -20.39 -4.25 -3.77
C LYS A 249 -21.68 -4.55 -2.99
N GLN A 250 -22.74 -4.93 -3.69
CA GLN A 250 -24.00 -5.42 -3.12
C GLN A 250 -23.79 -6.76 -2.42
#